data_AF-A0A7W9E500-F1
#
_entry.id   AF-A0A7W9E500-F1
#
_cell.length_a   1.000
_cell.length_b   1.000
_cell.length_c   1.000
_cell.angle_alpha   90.00
_cell.angle_beta   90.00
_cell.angle_gamma   90.00
#
_symmetry.space_group_name_H-M   'P 1'
#
loop_
_entity.id
_entity.type
_entity.pdbx_description
1 polymer ?
#
loop_
_entity_poly.entity_id
_entity_poly.type
_entity_poly.pdbx_seq_one_letter_code
_entity_poly.pdbx_strand_id
1 'polypeptide(L)'
;MRRPPREPRPRGTLHYDKSALGLDELVDRLSERGLLIPDPDRASRYLRHIGYFRLSPYTIPFQQGQPDHLFRDGAAFDDVLDLYIFDRALRLLVMDALERVEVAVRAALTDHMATTYTDPHWYVDPSHFRDLRRHVPFTISVR
;
A
#
# COMPACT_ATOMS: atom_id res chain seq x y z
N MET A 1 -5.27 24.45 27.15
CA MET A 1 -6.63 24.04 26.71
C MET A 1 -6.62 22.59 26.23
N ARG A 2 -7.47 21.71 26.81
CA ARG A 2 -7.64 20.33 26.34
C ARG A 2 -8.51 20.35 25.08
N ARG A 3 -8.00 19.82 23.95
CA ARG A 3 -8.78 19.63 22.72
C ARG A 3 -9.90 18.61 23.00
N PRO A 4 -11.16 18.89 22.63
CA PRO A 4 -12.28 17.97 22.88
C PRO A 4 -12.09 16.64 22.13
N PRO A 5 -12.71 15.54 22.62
CA PRO A 5 -12.71 14.27 21.90
C PRO A 5 -13.31 14.47 20.51
N ARG A 6 -12.66 13.90 19.48
CA ARG A 6 -13.20 13.94 18.11
C ARG A 6 -14.46 13.08 18.06
N GLU A 7 -15.56 13.64 17.56
CA GLU A 7 -16.76 12.86 17.27
C GLU A 7 -16.44 11.76 16.25
N PRO A 8 -16.98 10.54 16.45
CA PRO A 8 -16.79 9.45 15.51
C PRO A 8 -17.40 9.86 14.16
N ARG A 9 -16.62 9.74 13.09
CA ARG A 9 -17.12 10.01 11.74
C ARG A 9 -18.25 9.02 11.43
N PRO A 10 -19.37 9.48 10.85
CA PRO A 10 -20.45 8.58 10.44
C PRO A 10 -19.88 7.53 9.48
N ARG A 11 -20.20 6.26 9.74
CA ARG A 11 -19.87 5.16 8.82
C ARG A 11 -20.68 5.41 7.54
N GLY A 12 -20.05 5.33 6.37
CA GLY A 12 -20.76 5.55 5.10
C GLY A 12 -21.96 4.61 4.99
N THR A 13 -23.11 5.15 4.59
CA THR A 13 -24.40 4.42 4.45
C THR A 13 -24.57 3.77 3.07
N LEU A 14 -23.55 3.84 2.21
CA LEU A 14 -23.62 3.29 0.86
C LEU A 14 -23.56 1.76 0.89
N HIS A 15 -24.54 1.12 0.25
CA HIS A 15 -24.56 -0.31 0.00
C HIS A 15 -23.74 -0.63 -1.26
N TYR A 16 -22.92 -1.67 -1.19
CA TYR A 16 -22.09 -2.10 -2.32
C TYR A 16 -22.86 -3.14 -3.13
N ASP A 17 -23.51 -2.69 -4.20
CA ASP A 17 -24.42 -3.52 -5.01
C ASP A 17 -23.75 -4.13 -6.26
N LYS A 18 -22.42 -3.99 -6.41
CA LYS A 18 -21.70 -4.56 -7.56
C LYS A 18 -21.51 -6.06 -7.39
N SER A 19 -22.01 -6.83 -8.34
CA SER A 19 -21.76 -8.26 -8.41
C SER A 19 -20.27 -8.57 -8.58
N ALA A 20 -19.82 -9.62 -7.90
CA ALA A 20 -18.49 -10.16 -8.13
C ALA A 20 -18.41 -10.76 -9.54
N LEU A 21 -17.33 -10.48 -10.24
CA LEU A 21 -17.04 -11.09 -11.54
C LEU A 21 -16.10 -12.30 -11.38
N GLY A 22 -16.30 -13.29 -12.24
CA GLY A 22 -15.37 -14.39 -12.49
C GLY A 22 -14.09 -13.91 -13.18
N LEU A 23 -13.08 -14.77 -13.23
CA LEU A 23 -11.79 -14.44 -13.84
C LEU A 23 -11.91 -14.16 -15.34
N ASP A 24 -12.69 -14.97 -16.05
CA ASP A 24 -12.85 -14.84 -17.49
C ASP A 24 -13.64 -13.58 -17.83
N GLU A 25 -14.69 -13.25 -17.05
CA GLU A 25 -15.42 -11.97 -17.17
C GLU A 25 -14.53 -10.75 -16.91
N LEU A 26 -13.50 -10.88 -16.06
CA LEU A 26 -12.53 -9.82 -15.84
C LEU A 26 -11.56 -9.67 -17.02
N VAL A 27 -11.15 -10.78 -17.65
CA VAL A 27 -10.36 -10.75 -18.88
C VAL A 27 -11.18 -10.13 -20.02
N ASP A 28 -12.42 -10.56 -20.19
CA ASP A 28 -13.34 -10.02 -21.19
C ASP A 28 -13.53 -8.52 -21.01
N ARG A 29 -13.79 -8.06 -19.78
CA ARG A 29 -13.91 -6.63 -19.46
C ARG A 29 -12.65 -5.84 -19.84
N LEU A 30 -11.46 -6.39 -19.66
CA LEU A 30 -10.22 -5.71 -20.05
C LEU A 30 -10.11 -5.64 -21.58
N SER A 31 -10.44 -6.72 -22.28
CA SER A 31 -10.48 -6.78 -23.74
C SER A 31 -11.52 -5.82 -24.34
N GLU A 32 -12.74 -5.77 -23.79
CA GLU A 32 -13.82 -4.86 -24.18
C GLU A 32 -13.44 -3.38 -24.06
N ARG A 33 -12.57 -3.06 -23.10
CA ARG A 33 -12.05 -1.70 -22.90
C ARG A 33 -10.91 -1.34 -23.85
N GLY A 34 -10.50 -2.27 -24.73
CA GLY A 34 -9.47 -2.05 -25.74
C GLY A 34 -8.07 -2.53 -25.33
N LEU A 35 -7.93 -3.33 -24.26
CA LEU A 35 -6.64 -3.93 -23.93
C LEU A 35 -6.36 -5.12 -24.84
N LEU A 36 -5.18 -5.16 -25.46
CA LEU A 36 -4.76 -6.30 -26.26
C LEU A 36 -4.38 -7.48 -25.36
N ILE A 37 -5.08 -8.60 -25.50
CA ILE A 37 -4.85 -9.82 -24.73
C ILE A 37 -4.65 -11.00 -25.70
N PRO A 38 -3.41 -11.26 -26.16
CA PRO A 38 -3.14 -12.34 -27.13
C PRO A 38 -3.42 -13.75 -26.60
N ASP A 39 -3.28 -13.96 -25.28
CA ASP A 39 -3.52 -15.23 -24.59
C ASP A 39 -4.43 -14.99 -23.37
N PRO A 40 -5.77 -15.08 -23.57
CA PRO A 40 -6.76 -14.89 -22.50
C PRO A 40 -6.60 -15.86 -21.32
N ASP A 41 -6.23 -17.12 -21.60
CA ASP A 41 -6.01 -18.14 -20.56
C ASP A 41 -4.83 -17.76 -19.67
N ARG A 42 -3.76 -17.23 -20.26
CA ARG A 42 -2.61 -16.69 -19.50
C ARG A 42 -3.00 -15.48 -18.67
N ALA A 43 -3.76 -14.55 -19.24
CA ALA A 43 -4.26 -13.40 -18.49
C ALA A 43 -5.14 -13.84 -17.29
N SER A 44 -6.04 -14.80 -17.49
CA SER A 44 -6.89 -15.37 -16.43
C SER A 44 -6.05 -16.00 -15.30
N ARG A 45 -4.98 -16.74 -15.64
CA ARG A 45 -4.02 -17.27 -14.64
C ARG A 45 -3.32 -16.16 -13.85
N TYR A 46 -2.85 -15.09 -14.51
CA TYR A 46 -2.23 -13.96 -13.82
C TYR A 46 -3.22 -13.24 -12.90
N LEU A 47 -4.44 -12.97 -13.37
CA LEU A 47 -5.49 -12.36 -12.55
C LEU A 47 -5.85 -13.22 -11.33
N ARG A 48 -5.82 -14.55 -11.46
CA ARG A 48 -6.01 -15.48 -10.33
C ARG A 48 -4.93 -15.34 -9.26
N HIS A 49 -3.67 -15.24 -9.65
CA HIS A 49 -2.53 -15.24 -8.71
C HIS A 49 -2.19 -13.85 -8.16
N ILE A 50 -2.29 -12.80 -8.98
CA ILE A 50 -1.98 -11.42 -8.60
C ILE A 50 -3.20 -10.74 -7.97
N GLY A 51 -4.39 -11.05 -8.49
CA GLY A 51 -5.65 -10.40 -8.15
C GLY A 51 -5.91 -9.16 -9.01
N TYR A 52 -7.13 -9.07 -9.56
CA TYR A 52 -7.54 -7.94 -10.40
C TYR A 52 -7.39 -6.58 -9.71
N PHE A 53 -7.78 -6.46 -8.44
CA PHE A 53 -7.66 -5.18 -7.70
C PHE A 53 -6.21 -4.76 -7.44
N ARG A 54 -5.27 -5.70 -7.45
CA ARG A 54 -3.84 -5.38 -7.35
C ARG A 54 -3.31 -4.94 -8.69
N LEU A 55 -3.75 -5.55 -9.79
CA LEU A 55 -3.31 -5.21 -11.14
C LEU A 55 -3.98 -3.94 -11.67
N SER A 56 -5.22 -3.64 -11.27
CA SER A 56 -6.02 -2.56 -11.85
C SER A 56 -5.40 -1.17 -11.75
N PRO A 57 -4.70 -0.75 -10.68
CA PRO A 57 -4.05 0.56 -10.66
C PRO A 57 -2.93 0.70 -11.70
N TYR A 58 -2.27 -0.41 -12.05
CA TYR A 58 -1.22 -0.41 -13.08
C TYR A 58 -1.77 -0.23 -14.50
N THR A 59 -3.09 -0.33 -14.68
CA THR A 59 -3.74 -0.02 -15.96
C THR A 59 -3.87 1.49 -16.22
N ILE A 60 -3.81 2.33 -15.18
CA ILE A 60 -4.07 3.78 -15.26
C ILE A 60 -3.18 4.49 -16.29
N PRO A 61 -1.85 4.23 -16.37
CA PRO A 61 -0.98 4.90 -17.34
C PRO A 61 -1.35 4.61 -18.81
N PHE A 62 -2.04 3.49 -19.04
CA PHE A 62 -2.42 3.01 -20.37
C PHE A 62 -3.85 3.43 -20.77
N GLN A 63 -4.58 4.12 -19.89
CA GLN A 63 -5.93 4.61 -20.18
C GLN A 63 -5.89 5.94 -20.96
N GLN A 64 -6.90 6.17 -21.79
CA GLN A 64 -7.08 7.40 -22.57
C GLN A 64 -7.80 8.51 -21.77
N GLY A 65 -8.71 8.12 -20.88
CA GLY A 65 -9.51 9.07 -20.09
C GLY A 65 -10.34 8.41 -19.00
N GLN A 66 -10.81 9.22 -18.06
CA GLN A 66 -11.85 8.86 -17.08
C GLN A 66 -13.18 9.47 -17.55
N PRO A 67 -14.34 8.82 -17.32
CA PRO A 67 -14.57 7.67 -16.43
C PRO A 67 -14.62 6.29 -17.12
N ASP A 68 -14.49 6.23 -18.45
CA ASP A 68 -14.84 5.02 -19.21
C ASP A 68 -13.77 3.92 -19.16
N HIS A 69 -12.60 4.21 -18.57
CA HIS A 69 -11.49 3.26 -18.40
C HIS A 69 -11.01 2.63 -19.72
N LEU A 70 -11.19 3.31 -20.84
CA LEU A 70 -10.75 2.86 -22.16
C LEU A 70 -9.23 2.92 -22.27
N PHE A 71 -8.65 1.90 -22.89
CA PHE A 71 -7.22 1.77 -23.12
C PHE A 71 -6.78 2.49 -24.39
N ARG A 72 -5.53 2.97 -24.40
CA ARG A 72 -4.87 3.52 -25.59
C ARG A 72 -4.70 2.43 -26.64
N ASP A 73 -4.81 2.80 -27.91
CA ASP A 73 -4.50 1.88 -29.00
C ASP A 73 -3.09 1.29 -28.84
N GLY A 74 -3.00 -0.02 -28.99
CA GLY A 74 -1.75 -0.76 -28.84
C GLY A 74 -1.38 -1.14 -27.40
N ALA A 75 -2.11 -0.70 -26.38
CA ALA A 75 -1.86 -1.14 -25.00
C ALA A 75 -2.15 -2.64 -24.85
N ALA A 76 -1.15 -3.39 -24.39
CA ALA A 76 -1.25 -4.82 -24.18
C ALA A 76 -1.29 -5.19 -22.69
N PHE A 77 -1.86 -6.36 -22.41
CA PHE A 77 -1.84 -6.92 -21.05
C PHE A 77 -0.41 -7.06 -20.50
N ASP A 78 0.54 -7.38 -21.36
CA ASP A 78 1.94 -7.53 -20.99
C ASP A 78 2.56 -6.21 -20.53
N ASP A 79 2.18 -5.07 -21.11
CA ASP A 79 2.66 -3.76 -20.66
C ASP A 79 2.25 -3.47 -19.20
N VAL A 80 0.99 -3.81 -18.86
CA VAL A 80 0.45 -3.66 -17.51
C VAL A 80 1.16 -4.61 -16.54
N LEU A 81 1.36 -5.86 -16.97
CA LEU A 81 2.03 -6.88 -16.18
C LEU A 81 3.49 -6.53 -15.91
N ASP A 82 4.21 -6.04 -16.92
CA ASP A 82 5.62 -5.64 -16.81
C ASP A 82 5.78 -4.46 -15.84
N LEU A 83 4.88 -3.49 -15.89
CA LEU A 83 4.88 -2.39 -14.92
C LEU A 83 4.67 -2.89 -13.49
N TYR A 84 3.76 -3.86 -13.29
CA TYR A 84 3.57 -4.50 -11.98
C TYR A 84 4.83 -5.26 -11.52
N ILE A 85 5.46 -6.03 -12.41
CA ILE A 85 6.66 -6.81 -12.09
C ILE A 85 7.82 -5.87 -11.73
N PHE A 86 7.99 -4.79 -12.48
CA PHE A 86 8.98 -3.76 -12.20
C PHE A 86 8.76 -3.13 -10.83
N ASP A 87 7.55 -2.66 -10.52
CA ASP A 87 7.23 -2.06 -9.22
C ASP A 87 7.45 -3.06 -8.07
N ARG A 88 7.09 -4.34 -8.27
CA ARG A 88 7.36 -5.39 -7.30
C ARG A 88 8.87 -5.55 -7.04
N ALA A 89 9.69 -5.56 -8.08
CA ALA A 89 11.14 -5.67 -7.94
C ALA A 89 11.73 -4.43 -7.25
N LEU A 90 11.30 -3.24 -7.65
CA LEU A 90 11.71 -1.97 -7.02
C LEU A 90 11.35 -1.94 -5.53
N ARG A 91 10.13 -2.38 -5.17
CA ARG A 91 9.69 -2.44 -3.78
C ARG A 91 10.59 -3.33 -2.94
N LEU A 92 11.03 -4.48 -3.46
CA LEU A 92 11.93 -5.37 -2.74
C LEU A 92 13.29 -4.69 -2.48
N LEU A 93 13.85 -4.01 -3.46
CA LEU A 93 15.11 -3.26 -3.31
C LEU A 93 14.97 -2.13 -2.28
N VAL A 94 13.86 -1.39 -2.33
CA VAL A 94 13.60 -0.29 -1.39
C VAL A 94 13.41 -0.82 0.03
N MET A 95 12.71 -1.94 0.21
CA MET A 95 12.51 -2.53 1.54
C MET A 95 13.84 -3.02 2.14
N ASP A 96 14.72 -3.66 1.36
CA ASP A 96 16.06 -4.05 1.82
C ASP A 96 16.88 -2.84 2.27
N ALA A 97 16.83 -1.73 1.53
CA ALA A 97 17.52 -0.50 1.90
C ALA A 97 16.92 0.14 3.17
N LEU A 98 15.60 0.18 3.29
CA LEU A 98 14.90 0.76 4.44
C LEU A 98 15.17 -0.03 5.73
N GLU A 99 15.29 -1.35 5.65
CA GLU A 99 15.64 -2.19 6.79
C GLU A 99 16.98 -1.76 7.42
N ARG A 100 18.00 -1.54 6.58
CA ARG A 100 19.33 -1.08 7.06
C ARG A 100 19.27 0.30 7.70
N VAL A 101 18.50 1.21 7.09
CA VAL A 101 18.30 2.57 7.63
C VAL A 101 17.57 2.51 8.97
N GLU A 102 16.53 1.67 9.09
CA GLU A 102 15.77 1.52 10.33
C GLU A 102 16.68 1.04 11.48
N VAL A 103 17.48 -0.01 11.25
CA VAL A 103 18.40 -0.54 12.26
C VAL A 103 19.43 0.51 12.67
N ALA A 104 20.01 1.23 11.72
CA ALA A 104 21.00 2.26 12.00
C ALA A 104 20.41 3.43 12.81
N VAL A 105 19.22 3.92 12.43
CA VAL A 105 18.54 5.01 13.15
C VAL A 105 18.14 4.57 14.55
N ARG A 106 17.59 3.36 14.70
CA ARG A 106 17.20 2.79 15.99
C ARG A 106 18.41 2.65 16.91
N ALA A 107 19.52 2.12 16.40
CA ALA A 107 20.75 1.98 17.17
C ALA A 107 21.30 3.34 17.61
N ALA A 108 21.42 4.29 16.69
CA ALA A 108 21.91 5.64 16.99
C ALA A 108 21.03 6.38 18.01
N LEU A 109 19.71 6.26 17.89
CA LEU A 109 18.77 6.85 18.85
C LEU A 109 18.91 6.22 20.24
N THR A 110 18.92 4.89 20.32
CA THR A 110 19.02 4.20 21.61
C THR A 110 20.36 4.47 22.29
N ASP A 111 21.46 4.44 21.55
CA ASP A 111 22.80 4.73 22.09
C ASP A 111 22.88 6.15 22.65
N HIS A 112 22.45 7.15 21.87
CA HIS A 112 22.47 8.54 22.29
C HIS A 112 21.58 8.79 23.52
N MET A 113 20.35 8.27 23.53
CA MET A 113 19.43 8.49 24.65
C MET A 113 19.87 7.73 25.90
N ALA A 114 20.29 6.47 25.77
CA ALA A 114 20.74 5.67 26.91
C ALA A 114 21.99 6.26 27.57
N THR A 115 22.94 6.79 26.80
CA THR A 115 24.14 7.44 27.34
C THR A 115 23.84 8.82 27.92
N THR A 116 23.00 9.63 27.26
CA THR A 116 22.63 10.98 27.75
C THR A 116 21.90 10.93 29.08
N TYR A 117 20.99 9.98 29.25
CA TYR A 117 20.18 9.84 30.47
C TYR A 117 20.69 8.78 31.45
N THR A 118 21.76 8.05 31.08
CA THR A 118 22.31 6.92 31.85
C THR A 118 21.22 5.90 32.22
N ASP A 119 20.25 5.71 31.32
CA ASP A 119 19.10 4.82 31.50
C ASP A 119 18.86 3.98 30.24
N PRO A 120 19.10 2.66 30.29
CA PRO A 120 18.79 1.75 29.19
C PRO A 120 17.30 1.73 28.79
N HIS A 121 16.40 2.13 29.69
CA HIS A 121 14.96 2.19 29.49
C HIS A 121 14.44 3.62 29.32
N TRP A 122 15.27 4.54 28.80
CA TRP A 122 14.96 5.96 28.61
C TRP A 122 13.58 6.24 27.98
N TYR A 123 13.06 5.33 27.14
CA TYR A 123 11.76 5.49 26.47
C TYR A 123 10.56 5.27 27.39
N VAL A 124 10.76 4.72 28.59
CA VAL A 124 9.72 4.54 29.62
C VAL A 124 9.44 5.85 30.35
N ASP A 125 10.45 6.72 30.49
CA ASP A 125 10.24 8.02 31.14
C ASP A 125 9.49 8.97 30.19
N PRO A 126 8.24 9.36 30.53
CA PRO A 126 7.48 10.29 29.72
C PRO A 126 8.08 11.71 29.67
N SER A 127 8.99 12.07 30.58
CA SER A 127 9.65 13.38 30.64
C SER A 127 10.50 13.69 29.40
N HIS A 128 10.99 12.65 28.71
CA HIS A 128 11.76 12.76 27.47
C HIS A 128 10.90 13.07 26.23
N PHE A 129 9.57 13.08 26.35
CA PHE A 129 8.65 13.23 25.23
C PHE A 129 7.84 14.51 25.30
N ARG A 130 7.68 15.18 24.15
CA ARG A 130 6.92 16.44 24.06
C ARG A 130 5.41 16.29 24.30
N ASP A 131 4.82 15.14 23.96
CA ASP A 131 3.37 14.89 24.10
C ASP A 131 3.08 13.61 24.89
N LEU A 132 2.84 13.80 26.19
CA LEU A 132 2.50 12.74 27.16
C LEU A 132 1.29 11.90 26.75
N ARG A 133 0.34 12.47 25.99
CA ARG A 133 -0.87 11.74 25.54
C ARG A 133 -0.58 10.71 24.46
N ARG A 134 0.56 10.84 23.77
CA ARG A 134 1.02 9.89 22.75
C ARG A 134 2.02 8.88 23.30
N HIS A 135 2.65 9.17 24.43
CA HIS A 135 3.59 8.28 25.09
C HIS A 135 2.90 7.03 25.67
N VAL A 136 1.75 7.19 26.33
CA VAL A 136 1.03 6.05 26.97
C VAL A 136 0.66 4.95 25.96
N PRO A 137 0.04 5.24 24.79
CA PRO A 137 -0.20 4.22 23.76
C PRO A 137 1.10 3.62 23.19
N PHE A 138 2.16 4.44 23.06
CA PHE A 138 3.45 4.00 22.54
C PHE A 138 4.09 2.94 23.47
N THR A 139 4.09 3.16 24.78
CA THR A 139 4.63 2.18 25.74
C THR A 139 3.86 0.85 25.77
N ILE A 140 2.57 0.85 25.39
CA ILE A 140 1.77 -0.39 25.30
C ILE A 140 2.11 -1.17 24.03
N SER A 141 2.44 -0.48 22.93
CA SER A 141 2.75 -1.11 21.64
C SER A 141 4.16 -1.70 21.54
N VAL A 142 5.05 -1.37 22.49
CA VAL A 142 6.48 -1.75 22.48
C VAL A 142 6.77 -2.90 23.47
N ARG A 143 5.76 -3.35 24.24
CA ARG A 143 5.77 -4.61 25.01
C ARG A 143 5.14 -5.73 24.21
#